data_AF-A0A7U2IA64-F1
#
_entry.id   AF-A0A7U2IA64-F1
#
_cell.length_a   1.000
_cell.length_b   1.000
_cell.length_c   1.000
_cell.angle_alpha   90.00
_cell.angle_beta   90.00
_cell.angle_gamma   90.00
#
_symmetry.space_group_name_H-M   'P 1'
#
loop_
_entity.id
_entity.type
_entity.pdbx_description
1 polymer ?
#
loop_
_entity_poly.entity_id
_entity_poly.type
_entity_poly.pdbx_seq_one_letter_code
_entity_poly.pdbx_strand_id
1 'polypeptide(L)'
;MDPSTEISIHKAVAQRLEFTQRLAEWRESSSIAFPEVLSAQLDNWSEAPYITNRFGILLSIHYHTTALLVNRPLVTRLIAEIFPNKSSSLPFMGEIAIAIKQDVESAKELSQLVHCIAHYHPNFIDRNAIWWICNYSTFTAAVHLLGIVLICCQANLPEVVKVVELSEVREALVLSLDTLEMIERSSLMNRKGRDCLRRFLHVLDTLVLHPSTATLLDTTAILAHDQTETAFCDIFAQYISEPANDFILQLS
;
A
#
# COMPACT_ATOMS: atom_id res chain seq x y z
N MET A 1 14.32 16.40 8.32
CA MET A 1 13.61 15.67 9.39
C MET A 1 14.60 15.44 10.51
N ASP A 2 14.24 15.77 11.74
CA ASP A 2 15.09 15.62 12.92
C ASP A 2 15.23 14.13 13.28
N PRO A 3 16.43 13.53 13.24
CA PRO A 3 16.66 12.09 13.48
C PRO A 3 16.35 11.65 14.91
N SER A 4 16.06 12.59 15.84
CA SER A 4 15.69 12.30 17.23
C SER A 4 14.23 11.85 17.45
N THR A 5 13.41 11.77 16.38
CA THR A 5 11.98 11.39 16.44
C THR A 5 11.65 10.06 15.75
N GLU A 6 12.65 9.22 15.47
CA GLU A 6 12.39 7.90 14.91
C GLU A 6 11.77 6.95 15.95
N ILE A 7 10.55 6.48 15.67
CA ILE A 7 9.87 5.46 16.48
C ILE A 7 10.61 4.14 16.27
N SER A 8 11.09 3.54 17.36
CA SER A 8 11.71 2.20 17.31
C SER A 8 10.69 1.14 16.88
N ILE A 9 11.16 0.04 16.28
CA ILE A 9 10.26 -1.04 15.81
C ILE A 9 9.40 -1.62 16.93
N HIS A 10 9.95 -1.78 18.15
CA HIS A 10 9.19 -2.19 19.33
C HIS A 10 8.05 -1.22 19.64
N LYS A 11 8.33 0.09 19.64
CA LYS A 11 7.32 1.11 19.90
C LYS A 11 6.28 1.15 18.79
N ALA A 12 6.67 0.95 17.54
CA ALA A 12 5.75 0.85 16.41
C ALA A 12 4.80 -0.35 16.56
N VAL A 13 5.32 -1.54 16.90
CA VAL A 13 4.50 -2.74 17.15
C VAL A 13 3.53 -2.52 18.33
N ALA A 14 4.01 -1.96 19.44
CA ALA A 14 3.17 -1.69 20.62
C ALA A 14 2.05 -0.69 20.33
N GLN A 15 2.37 0.44 19.69
CA GLN A 15 1.38 1.46 19.32
C GLN A 15 0.36 0.91 18.31
N ARG A 16 0.83 0.11 17.35
CA ARG A 16 -0.04 -0.56 16.38
C ARG A 16 -1.05 -1.46 17.09
N LEU A 17 -0.63 -2.25 18.07
CA LEU A 17 -1.53 -3.14 18.81
C LEU A 17 -2.63 -2.36 19.53
N GLU A 18 -2.25 -1.27 20.22
CA GLU A 18 -3.21 -0.37 20.89
C GLU A 18 -4.23 0.20 19.88
N PHE A 19 -3.77 0.75 18.76
CA PHE A 19 -4.67 1.36 17.78
C PHE A 19 -5.51 0.32 17.03
N THR A 20 -5.00 -0.88 16.79
CA THR A 20 -5.75 -1.99 16.19
C THR A 20 -6.89 -2.41 17.11
N GLN A 21 -6.62 -2.52 18.41
CA GLN A 21 -7.66 -2.80 19.41
C GLN A 21 -8.73 -1.72 19.41
N ARG A 22 -8.35 -0.45 19.49
CA ARG A 22 -9.31 0.67 19.47
C ARG A 22 -10.14 0.72 18.19
N LEU A 23 -9.54 0.39 17.05
CA LEU A 23 -10.23 0.31 15.77
C LEU A 23 -11.23 -0.86 15.74
N ALA A 24 -10.91 -2.00 16.36
CA ALA A 24 -11.82 -3.13 16.52
C ALA A 24 -13.00 -2.79 17.44
N GLU A 25 -12.74 -2.19 18.61
CA GLU A 25 -13.79 -1.72 19.54
C GLU A 25 -14.73 -0.72 18.88
N TRP A 26 -14.19 0.18 18.06
CA TRP A 26 -14.97 1.10 17.26
C TRP A 26 -15.84 0.38 16.21
N ARG A 27 -15.30 -0.63 15.52
CA ARG A 27 -16.05 -1.42 14.52
C ARG A 27 -17.21 -2.17 15.19
N GLU A 28 -16.97 -2.80 16.33
CA GLU A 28 -17.99 -3.53 17.08
C GLU A 28 -19.12 -2.60 17.53
N SER A 29 -18.78 -1.46 18.13
CA SER A 29 -19.78 -0.49 18.64
C SER A 29 -20.58 0.19 17.53
N SER A 30 -20.03 0.34 16.33
CA SER A 30 -20.70 0.96 15.18
C SER A 30 -21.50 -0.01 14.30
N SER A 31 -21.17 -1.31 14.34
CA SER A 31 -21.74 -2.35 13.46
C SER A 31 -23.27 -2.45 13.46
N ILE A 32 -23.92 -2.12 14.59
CA ILE A 32 -25.38 -2.17 14.72
C ILE A 32 -26.05 -1.06 13.89
N ALA A 33 -25.47 0.14 13.89
CA ALA A 33 -26.03 1.29 13.19
C ALA A 33 -25.57 1.35 11.73
N PHE A 34 -24.34 0.90 11.47
CA PHE A 34 -23.71 0.94 10.16
C PHE A 34 -22.99 -0.39 9.92
N PRO A 35 -23.67 -1.38 9.34
CA PRO A 35 -23.02 -2.63 9.00
C PRO A 35 -21.90 -2.35 8.00
N GLU A 36 -20.79 -3.05 8.19
CA GLU A 36 -19.68 -2.99 7.27
C GLU A 36 -20.11 -3.52 5.90
N VAL A 37 -19.74 -2.76 4.89
CA VAL A 37 -19.94 -3.12 3.50
C VAL A 37 -18.63 -3.62 2.95
N LEU A 38 -18.65 -4.84 2.39
CA LEU A 38 -17.51 -5.43 1.70
C LEU A 38 -17.66 -5.25 0.19
N SER A 39 -16.53 -5.14 -0.49
CA SER A 39 -16.40 -5.02 -1.93
C SER A 39 -17.14 -6.12 -2.69
N ALA A 40 -17.05 -7.37 -2.22
CA ALA A 40 -17.76 -8.52 -2.79
C ALA A 40 -19.30 -8.39 -2.80
N GLN A 41 -19.86 -7.52 -1.96
CA GLN A 41 -21.29 -7.23 -1.97
C GLN A 41 -21.66 -6.24 -3.07
N LEU A 42 -20.78 -5.28 -3.36
CA LEU A 42 -21.04 -4.15 -4.25
C LEU A 42 -21.21 -4.57 -5.72
N ASP A 43 -20.45 -5.55 -6.19
CA ASP A 43 -20.51 -6.02 -7.59
C ASP A 43 -21.90 -6.49 -8.03
N ASN A 44 -22.74 -6.91 -7.07
CA ASN A 44 -24.07 -7.45 -7.31
C ASN A 44 -25.20 -6.46 -6.99
N TRP A 45 -24.87 -5.24 -6.57
CA TRP A 45 -25.86 -4.27 -6.14
C TRP A 45 -26.45 -3.50 -7.31
N SER A 46 -27.74 -3.18 -7.18
CA SER A 46 -28.40 -2.13 -7.96
C SER A 46 -28.26 -0.77 -7.26
N GLU A 47 -28.75 0.32 -7.87
CA GLU A 47 -28.56 1.68 -7.32
C GLU A 47 -29.17 1.87 -5.92
N ALA A 48 -30.31 1.24 -5.60
CA ALA A 48 -30.98 1.44 -4.33
C ALA A 48 -30.17 0.99 -3.10
N PRO A 49 -29.56 -0.23 -3.08
CA PRO A 49 -28.62 -0.64 -2.04
C PRO A 49 -27.47 0.34 -1.77
N TYR A 50 -26.89 0.98 -2.81
CA TYR A 50 -25.84 1.98 -2.62
C TYR A 50 -26.33 3.20 -1.84
N ILE A 51 -27.55 3.66 -2.12
CA ILE A 51 -28.14 4.81 -1.42
C ILE A 51 -28.44 4.45 0.05
N THR A 52 -29.07 3.30 0.28
CA THR A 52 -29.45 2.84 1.62
C THR A 52 -28.24 2.60 2.51
N ASN A 53 -27.17 2.00 1.95
CA ASN A 53 -25.95 1.68 2.69
C ASN A 53 -24.86 2.74 2.57
N ARG A 54 -25.18 3.96 2.11
CA ARG A 54 -24.16 5.01 1.84
C ARG A 54 -23.21 5.25 3.00
N PHE A 55 -23.71 5.26 4.24
CA PHE A 55 -22.88 5.49 5.42
C PHE A 55 -22.03 4.27 5.76
N GLY A 56 -22.55 3.06 5.57
CA GLY A 56 -21.78 1.82 5.70
C GLY A 56 -20.61 1.77 4.71
N ILE A 57 -20.86 2.12 3.44
CA ILE A 57 -19.81 2.24 2.41
C ILE A 57 -18.73 3.24 2.84
N LEU A 58 -19.12 4.45 3.23
CA LEU A 58 -18.17 5.49 3.65
C LEU A 58 -17.36 5.07 4.88
N LEU A 59 -18.01 4.43 5.84
CA LEU A 59 -17.35 3.93 7.04
C LEU A 59 -16.40 2.78 6.71
N SER A 60 -16.71 1.89 5.78
CA SER A 60 -15.78 0.86 5.29
C SER A 60 -14.53 1.49 4.64
N ILE A 61 -14.70 2.51 3.79
CA ILE A 61 -13.56 3.24 3.19
C ILE A 61 -12.66 3.81 4.29
N HIS A 62 -13.26 4.50 5.28
CA HIS A 62 -12.53 5.08 6.39
C HIS A 62 -11.90 4.04 7.31
N TYR A 63 -12.57 2.92 7.55
CA TYR A 63 -12.07 1.82 8.35
C TYR A 63 -10.77 1.26 7.77
N HIS A 64 -10.80 0.83 6.49
CA HIS A 64 -9.60 0.29 5.85
C HIS A 64 -8.51 1.35 5.68
N THR A 65 -8.86 2.60 5.35
CA THR A 65 -7.87 3.69 5.31
C THR A 65 -7.21 3.88 6.67
N THR A 66 -7.97 3.82 7.76
CA THR A 66 -7.44 3.93 9.13
C THR A 66 -6.57 2.73 9.49
N ALA A 67 -6.97 1.52 9.10
CA ALA A 67 -6.17 0.32 9.30
C ALA A 67 -4.78 0.44 8.66
N LEU A 68 -4.69 0.96 7.43
CA LEU A 68 -3.41 1.26 6.77
C LEU A 68 -2.62 2.31 7.56
N LEU A 69 -3.25 3.41 7.98
CA LEU A 69 -2.57 4.44 8.78
C LEU A 69 -2.04 3.93 10.12
N VAL A 70 -2.73 2.97 10.75
CA VAL A 70 -2.28 2.29 11.97
C VAL A 70 -1.03 1.45 11.71
N ASN A 71 -0.93 0.80 10.55
CA ASN A 71 0.23 0.01 10.15
C ASN A 71 1.39 0.86 9.62
N ARG A 72 1.13 2.09 9.14
CA ARG A 72 2.13 2.94 8.47
C ARG A 72 3.45 3.12 9.24
N PRO A 73 3.47 3.40 10.56
CA PRO A 73 4.73 3.55 11.29
C PRO A 73 5.59 2.28 11.25
N LEU A 74 4.94 1.10 11.31
CA LEU A 74 5.63 -0.18 11.25
C LEU A 74 6.20 -0.43 9.85
N VAL A 75 5.39 -0.29 8.80
CA VAL A 75 5.83 -0.45 7.40
C VAL A 75 6.99 0.49 7.08
N THR A 76 6.87 1.77 7.46
CA THR A 76 7.93 2.77 7.26
C THR A 76 9.20 2.39 8.00
N ARG A 77 9.11 1.92 9.25
CA ARG A 77 10.29 1.52 10.01
C ARG A 77 10.94 0.26 9.44
N LEU A 78 10.16 -0.72 9.01
CA LEU A 78 10.67 -1.92 8.36
C LEU A 78 11.48 -1.56 7.12
N ILE A 79 10.94 -0.72 6.23
CA ILE A 79 11.68 -0.24 5.06
C ILE A 79 12.98 0.45 5.49
N ALA A 80 12.96 1.32 6.51
CA ALA A 80 14.17 2.00 6.99
C ALA A 80 15.22 1.10 7.67
N GLU A 81 14.82 -0.07 8.19
CA GLU A 81 15.75 -1.05 8.75
C GLU A 81 16.35 -1.95 7.65
N ILE A 82 15.53 -2.33 6.67
CA ILE A 82 15.94 -3.23 5.60
C ILE A 82 16.79 -2.48 4.55
N PHE A 83 16.53 -1.20 4.28
CA PHE A 83 17.38 -0.33 3.47
C PHE A 83 18.28 0.54 4.39
N PRO A 84 19.63 0.40 4.39
CA PRO A 84 20.53 -0.15 3.37
C PRO A 84 21.20 -1.50 3.75
N ASN A 85 20.46 -2.62 3.80
CA ASN A 85 20.95 -3.96 4.12
C ASN A 85 21.61 -4.08 5.51
N LYS A 86 21.00 -3.50 6.55
CA LYS A 86 21.45 -3.79 7.92
C LYS A 86 21.04 -5.23 8.28
N SER A 87 22.00 -6.12 8.46
CA SER A 87 21.77 -7.49 8.93
C SER A 87 21.45 -7.53 10.44
N SER A 88 20.47 -6.76 10.89
CA SER A 88 19.97 -6.83 12.25
C SER A 88 18.83 -7.85 12.31
N SER A 89 18.86 -8.75 13.29
CA SER A 89 17.69 -9.57 13.58
C SER A 89 16.54 -8.65 13.99
N LEU A 90 15.42 -8.74 13.28
CA LEU A 90 14.23 -7.98 13.63
C LEU A 90 13.51 -8.71 14.79
N PRO A 91 13.28 -8.05 15.93
CA PRO A 91 12.44 -8.62 16.98
C PRO A 91 10.97 -8.63 16.53
N PHE A 92 10.15 -9.50 17.13
CA PHE A 92 8.69 -9.58 16.89
C PHE A 92 8.29 -9.96 15.45
N MET A 93 9.06 -10.86 14.81
CA MET A 93 8.79 -11.27 13.42
C MET A 93 7.39 -11.86 13.22
N GLY A 94 6.84 -12.57 14.22
CA GLY A 94 5.47 -13.09 14.14
C GLY A 94 4.43 -11.97 14.10
N GLU A 95 4.55 -10.98 14.99
CA GLU A 95 3.67 -9.82 15.04
C GLU A 95 3.82 -8.94 13.79
N ILE A 96 5.04 -8.81 13.26
CA ILE A 96 5.32 -8.13 12.00
C ILE A 96 4.63 -8.84 10.83
N ALA A 97 4.73 -10.16 10.73
CA ALA A 97 4.08 -10.92 9.66
C ALA A 97 2.56 -10.77 9.71
N ILE A 98 1.96 -10.86 10.91
CA ILE A 98 0.52 -10.61 11.11
C ILE A 98 0.15 -9.19 10.67
N ALA A 99 0.98 -8.21 11.04
CA ALA A 99 0.73 -6.82 10.69
C ALA A 99 0.75 -6.58 9.18
N ILE A 100 1.75 -7.12 8.47
CA ILE A 100 1.86 -7.01 7.02
C ILE A 100 0.69 -7.71 6.34
N LYS A 101 0.30 -8.90 6.80
CA LYS A 101 -0.86 -9.61 6.25
C LYS A 101 -2.14 -8.77 6.35
N GLN A 102 -2.41 -8.22 7.54
CA GLN A 102 -3.58 -7.37 7.77
C GLN A 102 -3.54 -6.07 6.96
N ASP A 103 -2.34 -5.53 6.72
CA ASP A 103 -2.14 -4.34 5.87
C ASP A 103 -2.48 -4.65 4.41
N VAL A 104 -1.99 -5.78 3.87
CA VAL A 104 -2.33 -6.26 2.52
C VAL A 104 -3.83 -6.48 2.38
N GLU A 105 -4.45 -7.21 3.32
CA GLU A 105 -5.90 -7.47 3.30
C GLU A 105 -6.71 -6.16 3.28
N SER A 106 -6.33 -5.19 4.12
CA SER A 106 -7.00 -3.89 4.17
C SER A 106 -6.79 -3.08 2.90
N ALA A 107 -5.58 -3.10 2.32
CA ALA A 107 -5.28 -2.39 1.09
C ALA A 107 -6.03 -2.98 -0.12
N LYS A 108 -6.10 -4.31 -0.22
CA LYS A 108 -6.87 -5.02 -1.25
C LYS A 108 -8.36 -4.67 -1.17
N GLU A 109 -8.93 -4.80 0.02
CA GLU A 109 -10.35 -4.54 0.24
C GLU A 109 -10.70 -3.07 -0.04
N LEU A 110 -9.86 -2.13 0.40
CA LEU A 110 -10.04 -0.71 0.10
C LEU A 110 -9.97 -0.41 -1.41
N SER A 111 -9.00 -1.02 -2.10
CA SER A 111 -8.83 -0.83 -3.54
C SER A 111 -10.03 -1.36 -4.31
N GLN A 112 -10.50 -2.56 -3.97
CA GLN A 112 -11.67 -3.19 -4.58
C GLN A 112 -12.93 -2.38 -4.29
N LEU A 113 -13.18 -1.99 -3.04
CA LEU A 113 -14.38 -1.26 -2.66
C LEU A 113 -14.49 0.08 -3.41
N VAL A 114 -13.41 0.84 -3.51
CA VAL A 114 -13.40 2.10 -4.25
C VAL A 114 -13.54 1.86 -5.75
N HIS A 115 -12.91 0.81 -6.29
CA HIS A 115 -13.06 0.42 -7.69
C HIS A 115 -14.52 0.11 -8.04
N CYS A 116 -15.21 -0.73 -7.25
CA CYS A 116 -16.61 -1.09 -7.46
C CYS A 116 -17.51 0.16 -7.50
N ILE A 117 -17.27 1.12 -6.60
CA ILE A 117 -18.02 2.38 -6.57
C ILE A 117 -17.75 3.19 -7.85
N ALA A 118 -16.48 3.38 -8.22
CA ALA A 118 -16.09 4.17 -9.39
C ALA A 118 -16.59 3.54 -10.70
N HIS A 119 -16.55 2.21 -10.81
CA HIS A 119 -16.91 1.47 -12.01
C HIS A 119 -18.43 1.32 -12.17
N TYR A 120 -19.13 0.79 -11.17
CA TYR A 120 -20.55 0.46 -11.30
C TYR A 120 -21.48 1.63 -10.97
N HIS A 121 -21.07 2.53 -10.06
CA HIS A 121 -21.91 3.62 -9.59
C HIS A 121 -21.16 4.95 -9.46
N PRO A 122 -20.56 5.49 -10.55
CA PRO A 122 -19.76 6.72 -10.51
C PRO A 122 -20.52 7.92 -9.93
N ASN A 123 -21.84 8.01 -10.15
CA ASN A 123 -22.70 9.04 -9.57
C ASN A 123 -22.71 9.05 -8.04
N PHE A 124 -22.39 7.93 -7.37
CA PHE A 124 -22.26 7.86 -5.92
C PHE A 124 -21.15 8.79 -5.42
N ILE A 125 -20.02 8.84 -6.14
CA ILE A 125 -18.87 9.67 -5.78
C ILE A 125 -19.25 11.15 -5.81
N ASP A 126 -19.92 11.58 -6.88
CA ASP A 126 -20.35 12.97 -7.05
C ASP A 126 -21.47 13.35 -6.07
N ARG A 127 -22.48 12.49 -5.90
CA ARG A 127 -23.62 12.75 -4.99
C ARG A 127 -23.20 12.87 -3.52
N ASN A 128 -22.17 12.16 -3.10
CA ASN A 128 -21.65 12.22 -1.73
C ASN A 128 -20.43 13.14 -1.59
N ALA A 129 -19.98 13.78 -2.68
CA ALA A 129 -18.81 14.68 -2.72
C ALA A 129 -17.52 14.04 -2.14
N ILE A 130 -17.32 12.73 -2.38
CA ILE A 130 -16.25 11.92 -1.76
C ILE A 130 -15.08 11.62 -2.69
N TRP A 131 -15.02 12.26 -3.86
CA TRP A 131 -13.96 12.03 -4.84
C TRP A 131 -12.55 12.13 -4.24
N TRP A 132 -12.34 13.08 -3.31
CA TRP A 132 -11.04 13.30 -2.67
C TRP A 132 -10.70 12.16 -1.71
N ILE A 133 -11.70 11.63 -1.00
CA ILE A 133 -11.56 10.47 -0.11
C ILE A 133 -11.18 9.26 -0.95
N CYS A 134 -11.95 8.96 -2.00
CA CYS A 134 -11.68 7.81 -2.87
C CYS A 134 -10.26 7.89 -3.46
N ASN A 135 -9.87 9.04 -3.99
CA ASN A 135 -8.52 9.24 -4.56
C ASN A 135 -7.42 9.07 -3.50
N TYR A 136 -7.55 9.75 -2.36
CA TYR A 136 -6.59 9.65 -1.26
C TYR A 136 -6.46 8.22 -0.72
N SER A 137 -7.59 7.55 -0.51
CA SER A 137 -7.66 6.19 0.03
C SER A 137 -7.07 5.17 -0.95
N THR A 138 -7.41 5.24 -2.24
CA THR A 138 -6.80 4.36 -3.26
C THR A 138 -5.31 4.61 -3.40
N PHE A 139 -4.86 5.86 -3.40
CA PHE A 139 -3.43 6.17 -3.43
C PHE A 139 -2.70 5.66 -2.18
N THR A 140 -3.32 5.79 -0.99
CA THR A 140 -2.79 5.27 0.27
C THR A 140 -2.64 3.75 0.22
N ALA A 141 -3.66 3.02 -0.25
CA ALA A 141 -3.58 1.57 -0.45
C ALA A 141 -2.43 1.19 -1.38
N ALA A 142 -2.30 1.87 -2.51
CA ALA A 142 -1.25 1.59 -3.49
C ALA A 142 0.16 1.83 -2.92
N VAL A 143 0.37 2.88 -2.12
CA VAL A 143 1.66 3.16 -1.47
C VAL A 143 2.01 2.08 -0.43
N HIS A 144 1.03 1.59 0.32
CA HIS A 144 1.23 0.49 1.27
C HIS A 144 1.63 -0.81 0.56
N LEU A 145 0.88 -1.18 -0.49
CA LEU A 145 1.18 -2.37 -1.32
C LEU A 145 2.59 -2.27 -1.92
N LEU A 146 2.96 -1.10 -2.46
CA LEU A 146 4.32 -0.78 -2.90
C LEU A 146 5.36 -1.03 -1.80
N GLY A 147 5.16 -0.46 -0.61
CA GLY A 147 6.07 -0.65 0.51
C GLY A 147 6.25 -2.12 0.89
N ILE A 148 5.17 -2.91 0.85
CA ILE A 148 5.19 -4.35 1.13
C ILE A 148 5.96 -5.13 0.05
N VAL A 149 5.81 -4.77 -1.22
CA VAL A 149 6.61 -5.36 -2.30
C VAL A 149 8.10 -5.12 -2.05
N LEU A 150 8.49 -3.91 -1.64
CA LEU A 150 9.90 -3.61 -1.33
C LEU A 150 10.41 -4.46 -0.17
N ILE A 151 9.62 -4.59 0.89
CA ILE A 151 9.94 -5.47 2.02
C ILE A 151 10.13 -6.90 1.52
N CYS A 152 9.27 -7.41 0.63
CA CYS A 152 9.37 -8.78 0.10
C CYS A 152 10.55 -8.98 -0.85
N CYS A 153 10.90 -8.00 -1.69
CA CYS A 153 11.97 -8.12 -2.68
C CYS A 153 13.37 -8.10 -2.05
N GLN A 154 13.54 -7.40 -0.94
CA GLN A 154 14.83 -7.28 -0.26
C GLN A 154 15.02 -8.32 0.86
N ALA A 155 14.00 -9.15 1.11
CA ALA A 155 13.86 -9.87 2.36
C ALA A 155 14.65 -11.19 2.43
N ASN A 156 15.69 -11.14 3.24
CA ASN A 156 16.01 -12.21 4.20
C ASN A 156 14.93 -12.31 5.33
N LEU A 157 13.64 -12.14 5.02
CA LEU A 157 12.50 -12.18 5.95
C LEU A 157 11.47 -13.25 5.54
N PRO A 158 11.79 -14.54 5.71
CA PRO A 158 10.97 -15.64 5.22
C PRO A 158 9.55 -15.64 5.80
N GLU A 159 9.36 -15.16 7.03
CA GLU A 159 8.03 -15.09 7.66
C GLU A 159 7.09 -14.09 6.98
N VAL A 160 7.61 -12.98 6.44
CA VAL A 160 6.81 -12.00 5.71
C VAL A 160 6.49 -12.50 4.30
N VAL A 161 7.49 -13.09 3.62
CA VAL A 161 7.30 -13.64 2.27
C VAL A 161 6.26 -14.76 2.25
N LYS A 162 6.16 -15.57 3.32
CA LYS A 162 5.15 -16.63 3.44
C LYS A 162 3.71 -16.13 3.53
N VAL A 163 3.48 -14.91 4.00
CA VAL A 163 2.12 -14.39 4.24
C VAL A 163 1.65 -13.40 3.17
N VAL A 164 2.50 -13.10 2.19
CA VAL A 164 2.21 -12.15 1.10
C VAL A 164 2.27 -12.87 -0.24
N GLU A 165 1.15 -12.89 -0.95
CA GLU A 165 1.10 -13.35 -2.34
C GLU A 165 1.33 -12.18 -3.30
N LEU A 166 2.54 -12.10 -3.89
CA LEU A 166 2.92 -10.99 -4.76
C LEU A 166 2.02 -10.83 -6.00
N SER A 167 1.42 -11.92 -6.49
CA SER A 167 0.44 -11.87 -7.58
C SER A 167 -0.80 -11.08 -7.19
N GLU A 168 -1.35 -11.34 -6.00
CA GLU A 168 -2.52 -10.61 -5.50
C GLU A 168 -2.20 -9.14 -5.21
N VAL A 169 -1.00 -8.87 -4.69
CA VAL A 169 -0.51 -7.49 -4.47
C VAL A 169 -0.40 -6.73 -5.79
N ARG A 170 0.13 -7.39 -6.83
CA ARG A 170 0.21 -6.83 -8.17
C ARG A 170 -1.18 -6.54 -8.75
N GLU A 171 -2.11 -7.48 -8.64
CA GLU A 171 -3.49 -7.29 -9.10
C GLU A 171 -4.15 -6.09 -8.41
N ALA A 172 -3.98 -5.95 -7.09
CA ALA A 172 -4.51 -4.82 -6.34
C ALA A 172 -3.85 -3.47 -6.72
N LEU A 173 -2.56 -3.47 -7.07
CA LEU A 173 -1.87 -2.29 -7.58
C LEU A 173 -2.39 -1.86 -8.96
N VAL A 174 -2.61 -2.82 -9.86
CA VAL A 174 -3.21 -2.56 -11.18
C VAL A 174 -4.63 -2.00 -11.00
N LEU A 175 -5.44 -2.65 -10.17
CA LEU A 175 -6.79 -2.19 -9.86
C LEU A 175 -6.80 -0.78 -9.28
N SER A 176 -5.85 -0.46 -8.39
CA SER A 176 -5.70 0.88 -7.84
C SER A 176 -5.37 1.91 -8.91
N LEU A 177 -4.49 1.59 -9.85
CA LEU A 177 -4.14 2.47 -10.95
C LEU A 177 -5.35 2.75 -11.85
N ASP A 178 -6.07 1.69 -12.26
CA ASP A 178 -7.30 1.81 -13.05
C ASP A 178 -8.36 2.65 -12.34
N THR A 179 -8.49 2.46 -11.03
CA THR A 179 -9.41 3.22 -10.17
C THR A 179 -9.05 4.71 -10.11
N LEU A 180 -7.76 5.03 -9.97
CA LEU A 180 -7.29 6.42 -10.00
C LEU A 180 -7.48 7.09 -11.37
N GLU A 181 -7.45 6.31 -12.46
CA GLU A 181 -7.78 6.75 -13.81
C GLU A 181 -9.30 6.96 -13.98
N MET A 182 -10.15 6.14 -13.37
CA MET A 182 -11.61 6.33 -13.42
C MET A 182 -12.09 7.54 -12.61
N ILE A 183 -11.49 7.79 -11.44
CA ILE A 183 -11.83 8.94 -10.57
C ILE A 183 -11.19 10.25 -11.11
N GLU A 184 -10.79 10.28 -12.39
CA GLU A 184 -9.97 11.34 -12.98
C GLU A 184 -10.50 12.74 -12.65
N ARG A 185 -9.69 13.47 -11.90
CA ARG A 185 -9.75 14.92 -11.76
C ARG A 185 -8.34 15.44 -11.98
N SER A 186 -8.24 16.60 -12.64
CA SER A 186 -7.01 17.17 -13.22
C SER A 186 -5.97 17.67 -12.21
N SER A 187 -6.02 17.25 -10.94
CA SER A 187 -5.03 17.67 -9.95
C SER A 187 -3.65 17.12 -10.30
N LEU A 188 -2.65 18.00 -10.24
CA LEU A 188 -1.26 17.67 -10.56
C LEU A 188 -0.75 16.51 -9.69
N MET A 189 -1.15 16.49 -8.42
CA MET A 189 -0.75 15.45 -7.46
C MET A 189 -1.30 14.07 -7.83
N ASN A 190 -2.53 13.99 -8.33
CA ASN A 190 -3.11 12.72 -8.79
C ASN A 190 -2.39 12.21 -10.04
N ARG A 191 -2.12 13.09 -11.02
CA ARG A 191 -1.37 12.71 -12.24
C ARG A 191 0.01 12.14 -11.91
N LYS A 192 0.80 12.86 -11.11
CA LYS A 192 2.14 12.41 -10.70
C LYS A 192 2.08 11.13 -9.86
N GLY A 193 1.10 11.00 -8.97
CA GLY A 193 0.88 9.80 -8.18
C GLY A 193 0.64 8.57 -9.07
N ARG A 194 -0.23 8.68 -10.08
CA ARG A 194 -0.48 7.61 -11.06
C ARG A 194 0.76 7.27 -11.87
N ASP A 195 1.50 8.27 -12.34
CA ASP A 195 2.72 8.05 -13.11
C ASP A 195 3.79 7.32 -12.28
N CYS A 196 3.92 7.67 -11.00
CA CYS A 196 4.79 6.97 -10.05
C CYS A 196 4.36 5.49 -9.89
N LEU A 197 3.08 5.24 -9.64
CA LEU A 197 2.54 3.87 -9.50
C LEU A 197 2.74 3.03 -10.76
N ARG A 198 2.54 3.62 -11.95
CA ARG A 198 2.73 2.94 -13.24
C ARG A 198 4.19 2.55 -13.47
N ARG A 199 5.13 3.45 -13.17
CA ARG A 199 6.57 3.15 -13.24
C ARG A 199 6.94 2.05 -12.26
N PHE A 200 6.39 2.09 -11.05
CA PHE A 200 6.65 1.05 -10.06
C PHE A 200 6.14 -0.32 -10.49
N LEU A 201 4.91 -0.39 -11.01
CA LEU A 201 4.35 -1.64 -11.55
C LEU A 201 5.24 -2.23 -12.65
N HIS A 202 5.83 -1.39 -13.50
CA HIS A 202 6.77 -1.84 -14.53
C HIS A 202 8.06 -2.43 -13.93
N VAL A 203 8.58 -1.81 -12.86
CA VAL A 203 9.74 -2.36 -12.11
C VAL A 203 9.37 -3.71 -11.48
N LEU A 204 8.20 -3.82 -10.84
CA LEU A 204 7.71 -5.07 -10.27
C LEU A 204 7.58 -6.18 -11.33
N ASP A 205 7.02 -5.86 -12.50
CA ASP A 205 6.90 -6.81 -13.61
C ASP A 205 8.27 -7.33 -14.06
N THR A 206 9.27 -6.46 -14.10
CA THR A 206 10.65 -6.84 -14.44
C THR A 206 11.25 -7.79 -13.40
N LEU A 207 10.94 -7.57 -12.11
CA LEU A 207 11.39 -8.45 -11.02
C LEU A 207 10.70 -9.82 -11.03
N VAL A 208 9.41 -9.87 -11.39
CA VAL A 208 8.62 -11.12 -11.43
C VAL A 208 8.90 -11.94 -12.70
N LEU A 209 9.09 -11.30 -13.86
CA LEU A 209 9.31 -11.98 -15.16
C LEU A 209 10.74 -12.52 -15.32
N HIS A 210 11.70 -12.02 -14.54
CA HIS A 210 13.05 -12.56 -14.49
C HIS A 210 13.40 -13.07 -13.08
N PRO A 211 12.88 -14.25 -12.68
CA PRO A 211 13.36 -14.91 -11.47
C PRO A 211 14.87 -15.26 -11.56
N SER A 212 15.44 -15.29 -12.77
CA SER A 212 16.87 -15.42 -13.04
C SER A 212 17.71 -14.18 -12.69
N THR A 213 17.11 -12.98 -12.63
CA THR A 213 17.78 -11.80 -12.04
C THR A 213 17.69 -11.79 -10.52
N ALA A 214 16.65 -12.41 -9.93
CA ALA A 214 16.61 -12.67 -8.49
C ALA A 214 17.66 -13.73 -8.06
N THR A 215 18.06 -14.64 -8.96
CA THR A 215 19.16 -15.62 -8.73
C THR A 215 20.54 -15.13 -9.15
N LEU A 216 20.66 -13.97 -9.82
CA LEU A 216 21.95 -13.26 -9.93
C LEU A 216 22.31 -12.49 -8.64
N LEU A 217 21.36 -12.40 -7.71
CA LEU A 217 21.50 -11.80 -6.38
C LEU A 217 21.83 -12.83 -5.28
N ASP A 218 21.99 -14.13 -5.60
CA ASP A 218 22.48 -15.09 -4.63
C ASP A 218 23.48 -16.12 -5.22
N THR A 219 24.76 -15.73 -5.11
CA THR A 219 25.92 -16.58 -4.79
C THR A 219 26.28 -17.75 -5.73
N THR A 220 27.05 -17.46 -6.79
CA THR A 220 28.31 -18.17 -7.18
C THR A 220 28.92 -17.59 -8.46
N ALA A 221 29.37 -16.33 -8.40
CA ALA A 221 30.41 -15.83 -9.31
C ALA A 221 31.43 -15.06 -8.47
N ILE A 222 32.40 -15.83 -8.01
CA ILE A 222 33.61 -15.42 -7.30
C ILE A 222 34.31 -14.30 -8.12
N LEU A 223 34.58 -13.15 -7.48
CA LEU A 223 35.53 -12.07 -7.86
C LEU A 223 35.08 -10.87 -8.73
N ALA A 224 33.85 -10.35 -8.59
CA ALA A 224 33.56 -8.98 -9.03
C ALA A 224 32.62 -8.26 -8.07
N HIS A 225 33.22 -7.52 -7.12
CA HIS A 225 32.56 -6.64 -6.18
C HIS A 225 31.96 -5.41 -6.92
N ASP A 226 30.82 -4.91 -6.44
CA ASP A 226 30.42 -3.49 -6.42
C ASP A 226 29.52 -2.88 -7.54
N GLN A 227 29.07 -3.62 -8.56
CA GLN A 227 28.35 -2.99 -9.72
C GLN A 227 26.89 -3.38 -9.95
N THR A 228 26.41 -4.52 -9.46
CA THR A 228 25.04 -5.00 -9.76
C THR A 228 24.01 -4.66 -8.68
N GLU A 229 24.44 -4.51 -7.43
CA GLU A 229 23.57 -4.18 -6.29
C GLU A 229 23.32 -2.66 -6.18
N THR A 230 24.35 -1.87 -6.52
CA THR A 230 24.25 -0.44 -6.83
C THR A 230 23.24 -0.20 -7.95
N ALA A 231 23.22 -1.02 -9.00
CA ALA A 231 22.28 -0.85 -10.10
C ALA A 231 20.79 -0.97 -9.68
N PHE A 232 20.40 -1.85 -8.75
CA PHE A 232 19.00 -1.92 -8.29
C PHE A 232 18.59 -0.68 -7.49
N CYS A 233 19.42 -0.30 -6.52
CA CYS A 233 19.21 0.90 -5.72
C CYS A 233 19.30 2.17 -6.56
N ASP A 234 20.18 2.23 -7.56
CA ASP A 234 20.36 3.37 -8.47
C ASP A 234 19.21 3.45 -9.48
N ILE A 235 18.72 2.33 -10.02
CA ILE A 235 17.55 2.28 -10.89
C ILE A 235 16.31 2.71 -10.09
N PHE A 236 16.09 2.11 -8.92
CA PHE A 236 14.94 2.44 -8.06
C PHE A 236 15.01 3.90 -7.55
N ALA A 237 16.18 4.34 -7.11
CA ALA A 237 16.42 5.72 -6.71
C ALA A 237 16.28 6.67 -7.90
N GLN A 238 16.72 6.33 -9.12
CA GLN A 238 16.54 7.17 -10.30
C GLN A 238 15.06 7.29 -10.69
N TYR A 239 14.32 6.17 -10.71
CA TYR A 239 12.88 6.17 -11.02
C TYR A 239 12.02 6.91 -9.99
N ILE A 240 12.48 7.04 -8.74
CA ILE A 240 11.79 7.75 -7.65
C ILE A 240 12.30 9.18 -7.42
N SER A 241 13.60 9.43 -7.57
CA SER A 241 14.24 10.73 -7.28
C SER A 241 14.12 11.74 -8.42
N GLU A 242 14.13 11.30 -9.69
CA GLU A 242 13.83 12.19 -10.83
C GLU A 242 12.48 12.91 -10.65
N PRO A 243 11.34 12.22 -10.38
CA PRO A 243 10.07 12.90 -10.18
C PRO A 243 9.98 13.72 -8.89
N ALA A 244 10.76 13.39 -7.85
CA ALA A 244 10.82 14.17 -6.60
C ALA A 244 11.62 15.48 -6.77
N ASN A 245 12.66 15.49 -7.60
CA ASN A 245 13.42 16.69 -7.93
C ASN A 245 12.67 17.57 -8.96
N ASP A 246 12.00 16.97 -9.95
CA ASP A 246 11.10 17.67 -10.87
C ASP A 246 9.89 18.28 -10.15
N PHE A 247 9.50 17.76 -9.00
CA PHE A 247 8.49 18.35 -8.12
C PHE A 247 8.94 19.69 -7.53
N ILE A 248 10.20 19.80 -7.09
CA ILE A 248 10.76 21.04 -6.54
C ILE A 248 10.93 22.09 -7.64
N LEU A 249 11.40 21.67 -8.82
CA LEU A 249 11.69 22.57 -9.95
C LEU A 249 10.45 23.08 -10.69
N GLN A 250 9.31 22.39 -10.63
CA GLN A 250 8.04 22.88 -11.18
C GLN A 250 7.26 23.82 -10.24
N LEU A 251 7.75 24.00 -9.00
CA LEU A 251 7.21 24.93 -8.01
C LEU A 251 8.04 26.23 -7.90
N SER A 252 9.19 26.30 -8.59
CA SER A 252 10.04 27.50 -8.76
C SER A 252 9.80 28.18 -10.09
#